data_AF-A0A7V9DF70-F1
#
_entry.id   AF-A0A7V9DF70-F1
#
_cell.length_a   1.000
_cell.length_b   1.000
_cell.length_c   1.000
_cell.angle_alpha   90.00
_cell.angle_beta   90.00
_cell.angle_gamma   90.00
#
_symmetry.space_group_name_H-M   'P 1'
#
loop_
_entity.id
_entity.type
_entity.pdbx_description
1 polymer ?
#
loop_
_entity_poly.entity_id
_entity_poly.type
_entity_poly.pdbx_seq_one_letter_code
_entity_poly.pdbx_strand_id
1 'polypeptide(L)'
;MQDLAPIAFVAEDGDIRINFGLFAGREATPAEIDDLARNLLEEVPDVTIVAEQRLVADHEMEASVHQIRVELDGGDPRPLLARCAEWAEARIVERHAEL
;
A
#
# COMPACT_ATOMS: atom_id res chain seq x y z
N MET A 1 -9.12 12.68 18.55
CA MET A 1 -8.11 11.71 18.09
C MET A 1 -8.48 11.46 16.64
N GLN A 2 -7.74 12.01 15.68
CA GLN A 2 -8.01 11.70 14.27
C GLN A 2 -7.72 10.20 14.11
N ASP A 3 -8.72 9.41 13.71
CA ASP A 3 -8.48 8.04 13.25
C ASP A 3 -7.59 8.15 12.02
N LEU A 4 -6.30 7.89 12.20
CA LEU A 4 -5.37 7.79 11.09
C LEU A 4 -5.84 6.63 10.21
N ALA A 5 -5.90 6.85 8.90
CA ALA A 5 -6.24 5.80 7.96
C ALA A 5 -5.32 4.59 8.16
N PRO A 6 -5.82 3.35 8.10
CA PRO A 6 -4.98 2.17 8.33
C PRO A 6 -3.86 2.07 7.28
N ILE A 7 -2.73 1.43 7.62
CA ILE A 7 -1.60 1.24 6.70
C ILE A 7 -1.99 0.43 5.47
N ALA A 8 -2.83 -0.59 5.65
CA ALA A 8 -3.45 -1.34 4.57
C ALA A 8 -4.91 -1.70 4.92
N PHE A 9 -5.78 -1.76 3.91
CA PHE A 9 -7.19 -2.13 4.07
C PHE A 9 -7.77 -2.70 2.78
N VAL A 10 -8.87 -3.45 2.90
CA VAL A 10 -9.69 -3.87 1.75
C VAL A 10 -10.68 -2.76 1.43
N ALA A 11 -10.66 -2.26 0.20
CA ALA A 11 -11.58 -1.24 -0.27
C ALA A 11 -12.93 -1.85 -0.71
N GLU A 12 -13.90 -0.99 -1.03
CA GLU A 12 -15.25 -1.42 -1.43
C GLU A 12 -15.26 -2.23 -2.73
N ASP A 13 -14.26 -2.03 -3.60
CA ASP A 13 -14.05 -2.79 -4.83
C ASP A 13 -13.45 -4.19 -4.58
N GLY A 14 -13.06 -4.50 -3.33
CA GLY A 14 -12.41 -5.76 -2.97
C GLY A 14 -10.89 -5.73 -3.06
N ASP A 15 -10.31 -4.66 -3.63
CA ASP A 15 -8.86 -4.52 -3.76
C ASP A 15 -8.21 -4.15 -2.43
N ILE A 16 -6.94 -4.49 -2.27
CA ILE A 16 -6.16 -4.06 -1.11
C ILE A 16 -5.50 -2.72 -1.43
N ARG A 17 -5.68 -1.76 -0.53
CA ARG A 17 -5.05 -0.44 -0.58
C ARG A 17 -3.99 -0.33 0.49
N ILE A 18 -2.81 0.17 0.13
CA ILE A 18 -1.70 0.40 1.05
C ILE A 18 -1.37 1.89 1.05
N ASN A 19 -1.55 2.55 2.19
CA ASN A 19 -1.29 3.98 2.41
C ASN A 19 0.21 4.28 2.55
N PHE A 20 1.05 3.72 1.69
CA PHE A 20 2.51 3.79 1.81
C PHE A 20 3.03 5.22 1.90
N GLY A 21 2.63 6.12 0.99
CA GLY A 21 3.12 7.49 0.98
C GLY A 21 2.69 8.33 2.18
N LEU A 22 1.52 8.04 2.76
CA LEU A 22 1.04 8.70 3.96
C LEU A 22 1.96 8.42 5.16
N PHE A 23 2.45 7.18 5.27
CA PHE A 23 3.29 6.76 6.39
C PHE A 23 4.80 6.89 6.12
N ALA A 24 5.25 6.66 4.89
CA ALA A 24 6.66 6.73 4.50
C ALA A 24 7.13 8.14 4.10
N GLY A 25 6.19 9.04 3.78
CA GLY A 25 6.50 10.39 3.26
C GLY A 25 7.10 10.39 1.84
N ARG A 26 7.00 9.29 1.11
CA ARG A 26 7.49 9.11 -0.27
C ARG A 26 6.69 8.04 -1.01
N GLU A 27 6.82 8.00 -2.32
CA GLU A 27 6.36 6.83 -3.09
C GLU A 27 7.22 5.59 -2.84
N ALA A 28 6.64 4.41 -3.05
CA ALA A 28 7.39 3.16 -3.07
C ALA A 28 8.25 3.10 -4.33
N THR A 29 9.48 2.63 -4.18
CA THR A 29 10.40 2.46 -5.31
C THR A 29 10.01 1.22 -6.13
N PRO A 30 10.42 1.14 -7.41
CA PRO A 30 10.19 -0.07 -8.22
C PRO A 30 10.69 -1.35 -7.57
N ALA A 31 11.87 -1.33 -6.92
CA ALA A 31 12.44 -2.50 -6.27
C ALA A 31 11.60 -2.98 -5.06
N GLU A 32 10.99 -2.05 -4.32
CA GLU A 32 10.10 -2.39 -3.21
C GLU A 32 8.76 -2.96 -3.73
N ILE A 33 8.24 -2.42 -4.84
CA ILE A 33 7.04 -2.96 -5.50
C ILE A 33 7.31 -4.38 -6.02
N ASP A 34 8.47 -4.63 -6.63
CA ASP A 34 8.88 -5.97 -7.06
C ASP A 34 8.99 -6.94 -5.88
N ASP A 35 9.43 -6.45 -4.73
CA ASP A 35 9.52 -7.23 -3.49
C ASP A 35 8.14 -7.61 -2.95
N LEU A 36 7.21 -6.64 -2.94
CA LEU A 36 5.81 -6.88 -2.59
C LEU A 36 5.21 -7.94 -3.53
N ALA A 37 5.40 -7.82 -4.84
CA ALA A 37 4.89 -8.79 -5.80
C ALA A 37 5.40 -10.21 -5.51
N ARG A 38 6.71 -10.38 -5.29
CA ARG A 38 7.29 -11.69 -4.94
C ARG A 38 6.69 -12.28 -3.67
N ASN A 39 6.50 -11.45 -2.64
CA ASN A 39 5.92 -11.89 -1.37
C ASN A 39 4.46 -12.33 -1.52
N LEU A 40 3.66 -11.62 -2.32
CA LEU A 40 2.25 -11.96 -2.55
C LEU A 40 2.09 -13.22 -3.42
N LEU A 41 2.96 -13.41 -4.41
CA LEU A 41 2.95 -14.59 -5.29
C LEU A 41 3.24 -15.92 -4.57
N GLU A 42 3.66 -15.90 -3.31
CA GLU A 42 3.74 -17.10 -2.49
C GLU A 42 2.35 -17.60 -2.03
N GLU A 43 1.32 -16.74 -2.00
CA GLU A 43 -0.08 -17.13 -1.68
C GLU A 43 -0.97 -17.28 -2.91
N VAL A 44 -0.71 -16.51 -3.97
CA VAL A 44 -1.57 -16.42 -5.15
C VAL A 44 -0.81 -16.70 -6.44
N PRO A 45 -1.47 -17.29 -7.46
CA PRO A 45 -0.81 -17.62 -8.73
C PRO A 45 -0.39 -16.40 -9.55
N ASP A 46 -1.08 -15.28 -9.37
CA ASP A 46 -0.83 -14.02 -10.06
C ASP A 46 -1.27 -12.84 -9.19
N VAL A 47 -0.71 -11.66 -9.47
CA VAL A 47 -1.04 -10.42 -8.79
C VAL A 47 -0.83 -9.23 -9.72
N THR A 48 -1.75 -8.27 -9.69
CA THR A 48 -1.57 -6.96 -10.32
C THR A 48 -1.39 -5.90 -9.25
N ILE A 49 -0.30 -5.14 -9.36
CA ILE A 49 0.04 -4.07 -8.40
C ILE A 49 0.14 -2.75 -9.14
N VAL A 50 -0.59 -1.75 -8.65
CA VAL A 50 -0.61 -0.40 -9.20
C VAL A 50 -0.09 0.58 -8.15
N ALA A 51 0.97 1.30 -8.47
CA ALA A 51 1.40 2.47 -7.70
C ALA A 51 0.62 3.69 -8.19
N GLU A 52 -0.25 4.23 -7.33
CA GLU A 52 -1.11 5.36 -7.63
C GLU A 52 -0.56 6.65 -6.99
N GLN A 53 -0.48 7.72 -7.78
CA GLN A 53 -0.43 9.08 -7.24
C GLN A 53 -1.84 9.67 -7.32
N ARG A 54 -2.43 9.97 -6.17
CA ARG A 54 -3.76 10.58 -6.05
C ARG A 54 -3.61 12.05 -5.70
N LEU A 55 -4.08 12.93 -6.58
CA LEU A 55 -4.21 14.33 -6.26
C LEU A 55 -5.54 14.57 -5.55
N VAL A 56 -5.48 14.98 -4.30
CA VAL A 56 -6.63 15.48 -3.55
C VAL A 56 -6.52 17.00 -3.56
N ALA A 57 -7.46 17.64 -4.24
CA ALA A 57 -7.54 19.09 -4.29
C ALA A 57 -8.93 19.55 -3.84
N ASP A 58 -8.97 20.47 -2.89
CA ASP A 58 -10.14 21.27 -2.57
C ASP A 58 -9.81 22.77 -2.75
N HIS A 59 -10.74 23.66 -2.41
CA HIS A 59 -10.54 25.10 -2.59
C HIS A 59 -9.44 25.69 -1.69
N GLU A 60 -8.97 24.96 -0.67
CA GLU A 60 -8.02 25.42 0.34
C GLU A 60 -6.70 24.64 0.32
N MET A 61 -6.67 23.42 -0.21
CA MET A 61 -5.54 22.50 -0.14
C MET A 61 -5.39 21.63 -1.40
N GLU A 62 -4.15 21.46 -1.84
CA GLU A 62 -3.75 20.46 -2.82
C GLU A 62 -2.72 19.52 -2.17
N ALA A 63 -3.02 18.22 -2.15
CA ALA A 63 -2.17 17.19 -1.56
C ALA A 63 -2.05 16.00 -2.53
N SER A 64 -0.81 15.59 -2.81
CA SER A 64 -0.55 14.32 -3.50
C SER A 64 -0.36 13.20 -2.49
N VAL A 65 -1.18 12.15 -2.60
CA VAL A 65 -1.09 10.94 -1.78
C VAL A 65 -0.60 9.80 -2.66
N HIS A 66 0.52 9.18 -2.27
CA HIS A 66 1.02 7.97 -2.94
C HIS A 66 0.47 6.73 -2.24
N GLN A 67 -0.22 5.89 -2.99
CA GLN A 67 -0.90 4.71 -2.49
C GLN A 67 -0.60 3.53 -3.42
N ILE A 68 -0.52 2.33 -2.87
CA ILE A 68 -0.42 1.11 -3.68
C ILE A 68 -1.80 0.43 -3.69
N ARG A 69 -2.21 -0.07 -4.85
CA ARG A 69 -3.39 -0.91 -5.04
C ARG A 69 -2.94 -2.30 -5.48
N VAL A 70 -3.38 -3.32 -4.76
CA VAL A 70 -3.23 -4.72 -5.16
C VAL A 70 -4.61 -5.18 -5.61
N GLU A 71 -4.71 -5.49 -6.90
CA GLU A 71 -5.97 -5.94 -7.50
C GLU A 71 -6.22 -7.40 -7.14
N LEU A 72 -7.45 -7.71 -6.74
CA LEU A 72 -7.84 -9.07 -6.36
C LEU A 72 -8.92 -9.62 -7.27
N ASP A 73 -8.65 -10.77 -7.89
CA ASP A 73 -9.62 -11.49 -8.73
C ASP A 73 -10.54 -12.44 -7.92
N GLY A 74 -10.92 -12.01 -6.71
CA GLY A 74 -11.71 -12.77 -5.75
C GLY A 74 -10.89 -13.64 -4.79
N GLY A 75 -11.57 -14.38 -3.91
CA GLY A 75 -10.93 -15.14 -2.83
C GLY A 75 -10.99 -14.43 -1.48
N ASP A 76 -10.32 -14.99 -0.47
CA ASP A 76 -10.23 -14.39 0.87
C ASP A 76 -9.08 -13.37 0.90
N PRO A 77 -9.35 -12.05 1.07
CA PRO A 77 -8.31 -11.03 1.05
C PRO A 77 -7.46 -11.01 2.33
N ARG A 78 -7.89 -11.68 3.41
CA ARG A 78 -7.26 -11.55 4.74
C ARG A 78 -5.78 -11.95 4.77
N PRO A 79 -5.33 -13.06 4.15
CA PRO A 79 -3.92 -13.43 4.15
C PRO A 79 -3.05 -12.42 3.39
N LEU A 80 -3.54 -11.94 2.24
CA LEU A 80 -2.84 -10.94 1.43
C LEU A 80 -2.79 -9.58 2.12
N LEU A 81 -3.87 -9.19 2.79
CA LEU A 81 -3.93 -7.95 3.56
C LEU A 81 -2.87 -7.93 4.66
N ALA A 82 -2.72 -9.02 5.41
CA ALA A 82 -1.70 -9.13 6.45
C ALA A 82 -0.28 -8.94 5.87
N ARG A 83 0.02 -9.62 4.77
CA ARG A 83 1.31 -9.48 4.07
C ARG A 83 1.57 -8.07 3.54
N CYS A 84 0.56 -7.43 2.98
CA CYS A 84 0.66 -6.04 2.52
C CYS A 84 0.98 -5.08 3.67
N ALA A 85 0.34 -5.26 4.83
CA ALA A 85 0.62 -4.47 6.02
C ALA A 85 2.04 -4.72 6.55
N GLU A 86 2.43 -5.99 6.72
CA GLU A 86 3.77 -6.37 7.20
C GLU A 86 4.89 -5.84 6.30
N TRP A 87 4.73 -5.97 4.98
CA TRP A 87 5.69 -5.44 4.01
C TRP A 87 5.82 -3.91 4.13
N ALA A 88 4.69 -3.19 4.25
CA ALA A 88 4.70 -1.74 4.34
C ALA A 88 5.39 -1.28 5.64
N GLU A 89 5.04 -1.91 6.77
CA GLU A 89 5.66 -1.65 8.06
C GLU A 89 7.18 -1.86 8.02
N ALA A 90 7.65 -2.97 7.43
CA ALA A 90 9.07 -3.27 7.32
C ALA A 90 9.84 -2.17 6.55
N ARG A 91 9.31 -1.73 5.40
CA ARG A 91 9.95 -0.69 4.57
C ARG A 91 9.93 0.69 5.22
N ILE A 92 8.87 1.01 5.96
CA ILE A 92 8.79 2.27 6.72
C ILE A 92 9.77 2.26 7.89
N VAL A 93 9.86 1.16 8.64
CA VAL A 93 10.79 1.03 9.77
C VAL A 93 12.25 1.06 9.32
N GLU A 94 12.61 0.37 8.23
CA GLU A 94 13.97 0.41 7.68
C GLU A 94 14.40 1.85 7.36
N ARG A 95 13.49 2.68 6.83
CA ARG A 95 13.77 4.11 6.60
C ARG A 95 14.02 4.89 7.89
N HIS A 96 13.29 4.59 8.95
CA HIS A 96 13.44 5.29 10.23
C HIS A 96 14.72 4.90 10.97
N ALA A 97 15.35 3.77 10.63
CA ALA A 97 16.63 3.36 11.20
C ALA A 97 17.85 4.03 10.54
N GLU A 98 17.68 4.63 9.37
CA GLU A 98 18.75 5.31 8.60
C GLU A 98 18.77 6.84 8.77
N LEU A 99 17.92 7.40 9.65
CA LEU A 99 17.85 8.83 10.01
C LEU A 99 18.34 9.07 11.44
#